data_AF-X1IBY8-F1
#
_entry.id   AF-X1IBY8-F1
#
_cell.length_a   1.000
_cell.length_b   1.000
_cell.length_c   1.000
_cell.angle_alpha   90.00
_cell.angle_beta   90.00
_cell.angle_gamma   90.00
#
_symmetry.space_group_name_H-M   'P 1'
#
loop_
_entity.id
_entity.type
_entity.pdbx_description
1 polymer ?
#
loop_
_entity_poly.entity_id
_entity_poly.type
_entity_poly.pdbx_seq_one_letter_code
_entity_poly.pdbx_strand_id
1 'polypeptide(L)' 'MVSKEKFEAYVKVQKSGITNMFNITNVIEAADKIFEVELTKEDCIYIMENYKKLKGGERNAKIPM' A
#
# COMPACT_ATOMS: atom_id res chain seq x y z
N MET A 1 -8.90 -5.40 -5.92
CA MET A 1 -7.92 -4.81 -6.86
C MET A 1 -7.33 -3.59 -6.18
N VAL A 2 -6.01 -3.47 -6.13
CA VAL A 2 -5.35 -2.35 -5.42
C VAL A 2 -5.41 -1.08 -6.27
N SER A 3 -5.99 -0.02 -5.71
CA SER A 3 -6.02 1.31 -6.32
C SER A 3 -4.70 2.06 -6.12
N LYS A 4 -4.54 3.19 -6.81
CA LYS A 4 -3.35 4.06 -6.66
C LYS A 4 -3.23 4.56 -5.23
N GLU A 5 -4.35 5.03 -4.69
CA GLU A 5 -4.46 5.53 -3.32
C GLU A 5 -4.03 4.48 -2.29
N LYS A 6 -4.51 3.23 -2.42
CA LYS A 6 -4.09 2.13 -1.55
C LYS A 6 -2.60 1.85 -1.62
N PHE A 7 -2.02 1.86 -2.82
CA PHE A 7 -0.58 1.70 -2.99
C PHE A 7 0.21 2.86 -2.38
N GLU A 8 -0.24 4.10 -2.58
CA GLU A 8 0.38 5.29 -1.99
C GLU A 8 0.31 5.28 -0.47
N ALA A 9 -0.83 4.92 0.12
CA ALA A 9 -0.98 4.76 1.56
C ALA A 9 0.00 3.72 2.12
N TYR A 10 0.10 2.55 1.48
CA TYR A 10 1.09 1.53 1.84
C TYR A 10 2.54 2.07 1.78
N VAL A 11 2.89 2.83 0.73
CA VAL A 11 4.22 3.44 0.59
C VAL A 11 4.45 4.55 1.62
N LYS A 12 3.42 5.32 1.99
CA LYS A 12 3.50 6.32 3.07
C LYS A 12 3.78 5.64 4.41
N VAL A 13 3.07 4.55 4.75
CA VAL A 13 3.37 3.74 5.93
C VAL A 13 4.80 3.23 5.90
N GLN A 14 5.26 2.66 4.77
CA GLN A 14 6.63 2.18 4.61
C GLN A 14 7.68 3.28 4.87
N LYS A 15 7.47 4.47 4.29
CA LYS A 15 8.39 5.61 4.43
C LYS A 15 8.35 6.24 5.82
N SER A 16 7.22 6.12 6.52
CA SER A 16 7.05 6.67 7.87
C SER A 16 7.90 5.96 8.92
N GLY A 17 8.22 4.67 8.71
CA GLY A 17 8.94 3.85 9.68
C GLY A 17 8.17 3.50 10.95
N ILE A 18 6.87 3.83 11.03
CA ILE A 18 6.02 3.61 12.22
C ILE A 18 5.85 2.12 12.53
N THR A 19 5.88 1.27 11.52
CA THR A 19 5.79 -0.17 11.69
C THR A 19 6.63 -0.93 10.67
N ASN A 20 6.89 -2.20 10.99
CA ASN A 20 7.50 -3.13 10.06
C ASN A 20 6.46 -3.57 9.03
N MET A 21 6.80 -3.54 7.73
CA MET A 21 5.84 -3.89 6.67
C MET A 21 5.37 -5.35 6.70
N PHE A 22 6.09 -6.26 7.35
CA PHE A 22 5.65 -7.64 7.57
C PHE A 22 4.59 -7.77 8.66
N ASN A 23 4.43 -6.76 9.53
CA ASN A 23 3.31 -6.70 10.47
C ASN A 23 2.09 -6.08 9.78
N ILE A 24 1.42 -6.90 8.98
CA ILE A 24 0.28 -6.47 8.14
C ILE A 24 -0.82 -5.81 8.97
N THR A 25 -1.10 -6.30 10.18
CA THR A 25 -2.10 -5.71 11.06
C THR A 25 -1.79 -4.25 11.38
N ASN A 26 -0.54 -3.96 11.75
CA ASN A 26 -0.13 -2.59 12.03
C ASN A 26 -0.05 -1.72 10.78
N VAL A 27 0.26 -2.29 9.61
CA VAL A 27 0.25 -1.57 8.34
C VAL A 27 -1.16 -1.11 7.99
N ILE A 28 -2.14 -2.00 8.13
CA ILE A 28 -3.56 -1.70 7.91
C ILE A 28 -4.03 -0.61 8.87
N GLU A 29 -3.74 -0.77 10.16
CA GLU A 29 -4.13 0.20 11.19
C GLU A 29 -3.49 1.57 10.97
N ALA A 30 -2.22 1.63 10.57
CA ALA A 30 -1.54 2.88 10.25
C ALA A 30 -2.11 3.54 8.98
N ALA A 31 -2.42 2.76 7.95
CA ALA A 31 -3.03 3.28 6.72
C ALA A 31 -4.39 3.91 7.00
N ASP A 32 -5.23 3.24 7.80
CA ASP A 32 -6.56 3.73 8.17
C ASP A 32 -6.48 4.96 9.09
N LYS A 33 -5.76 4.87 10.22
CA LYS A 33 -5.77 5.92 11.24
C LYS A 33 -4.96 7.18 10.92
N ILE A 34 -3.91 7.05 10.11
CA ILE A 34 -2.96 8.14 9.84
C ILE A 34 -3.17 8.72 8.43
N PHE A 35 -3.47 7.84 7.48
CA PHE A 35 -3.57 8.23 6.07
C PHE A 35 -5.01 8.15 5.55
N GLU A 36 -5.99 7.78 6.40
CA GLU A 36 -7.42 7.72 6.09
C GLU A 36 -7.74 6.80 4.89
N VAL A 37 -6.96 5.72 4.73
CA VAL A 37 -7.13 4.76 3.64
C VAL A 37 -7.21 3.34 4.20
N GLU A 38 -8.37 2.70 4.00
CA GLU A 38 -8.59 1.32 4.38
C GLU A 38 -7.81 0.36 3.46
N LEU A 39 -6.90 -0.41 4.07
CA LEU A 39 -6.21 -1.52 3.41
C LEU A 39 -6.73 -2.85 3.96
N THR A 40 -6.91 -3.83 3.10
CA THR A 40 -7.10 -5.21 3.56
C THR A 40 -5.77 -5.96 3.62
N LYS A 41 -5.80 -7.15 4.22
CA LYS A 41 -4.65 -8.06 4.22
C LYS A 41 -4.27 -8.45 2.79
N GLU A 42 -5.25 -8.71 1.94
CA GLU A 42 -5.07 -9.07 0.54
C GLU A 42 -4.45 -7.92 -0.26
N ASP A 43 -4.86 -6.67 0.01
CA ASP A 43 -4.24 -5.50 -0.59
C ASP A 43 -2.75 -5.43 -0.23
N CYS A 44 -2.41 -5.61 1.05
CA CYS A 44 -1.03 -5.59 1.52
C CYS A 44 -0.18 -6.69 0.88
N ILE A 45 -0.68 -7.94 0.86
CA ILE A 45 0.01 -9.07 0.25
C ILE A 45 0.20 -8.84 -1.25
N TYR A 46 -0.85 -8.40 -1.94
CA TYR A 46 -0.79 -8.10 -3.37
C TYR A 46 0.26 -7.01 -3.67
N ILE A 47 0.30 -5.95 -2.86
CA ILE A 47 1.29 -4.89 -2.99
C ILE A 47 2.70 -5.43 -2.76
N MET A 48 2.93 -6.27 -1.74
CA MET A 48 4.25 -6.87 -1.48
C MET A 48 4.74 -7.71 -2.67
N GLU A 49 3.89 -8.58 -3.20
CA GLU A 49 4.21 -9.46 -4.33
C GLU A 49 4.46 -8.67 -5.62
N ASN A 50 3.71 -7.59 -5.83
CA ASN A 50 3.74 -6.80 -7.06
C ASN A 50 4.46 -5.45 -6.92
N TYR A 51 5.20 -5.23 -5.82
CA TYR A 51 5.69 -3.90 -5.44
C TYR A 51 6.48 -3.21 -6.56
N LYS A 52 7.42 -3.92 -7.19
CA LYS A 52 8.23 -3.38 -8.30
C LYS A 52 7.36 -3.02 -9.52
N LYS A 53 6.35 -3.82 -9.82
CA LYS A 53 5.42 -3.60 -10.94
C LYS A 53 4.51 -2.40 -10.67
N LEU A 54 3.98 -2.27 -9.45
CA LEU A 54 3.15 -1.13 -9.04
C LEU A 54 3.97 0.16 -9.00
N LYS A 55 5.19 0.11 -8.46
CA LYS A 55 6.12 1.25 -8.40
C LYS A 55 6.62 1.70 -9.78
N GLY A 56 6.94 0.75 -10.67
CA GLY A 56 7.32 1.05 -12.06
C GLY A 56 6.12 1.40 -12.95
N GLY A 57 4.91 1.05 -12.51
CA GLY A 57 3.64 1.30 -13.18
C GLY A 57 3.24 2.77 -13.23
N GLU A 58 3.85 3.65 -12.44
CA GLU A 58 3.71 5.11 -12.56
C GLU A 58 4.09 5.65 -13.96
N ARG A 59 4.74 4.85 -14.81
CA ARG A 59 5.00 5.19 -16.22
C ARG A 59 4.06 4.55 -17.24
N ASN A 60 3.28 3.50 -16.93
CA ASN A 60 2.45 2.79 -17.93
C ASN A 60 1.37 1.81 -17.42
N ALA A 61 1.10 1.68 -16.12
CA ALA A 61 0.08 0.74 -15.64
C ALA A 61 -1.28 1.44 -15.51
N LYS A 62 -2.32 0.80 -16.06
CA LYS A 62 -3.74 1.12 -15.81
C LYS A 62 -4.05 0.97 -14.32
N ILE A 63 -3.71 1.98 -13.53
CA ILE A 63 -4.33 2.17 -12.23
C ILE A 63 -5.55 3.04 -12.54
N PRO A 64 -6.78 2.50 -12.47
CA PRO A 64 -7.96 3.32 -12.67
C PRO A 64 -7.92 4.46 -11.65
N MET A 65 -8.07 5.66 -12.20
CA MET A 65 -8.16 6.93 -11.49
C MET A 65 -9.38 6.93 -10.57
#